data_AF-A0A2Y9BIP0-F1
#
_entry.id   AF-A0A2Y9BIP0-F1
#
_cell.length_a   1.000
_cell.length_b   1.000
_cell.length_c   1.000
_cell.angle_alpha   90.00
_cell.angle_beta   90.00
_cell.angle_gamma   90.00
#
_symmetry.space_group_name_H-M   'P 1'
#
loop_
_entity.id
_entity.type
_entity.pdbx_description
1 polymer ?
#
loop_
_entity_poly.entity_id
_entity_poly.type
_entity_poly.pdbx_seq_one_letter_code
_entity_poly.pdbx_strand_id
1 'polypeptide(L)'
;MYDDNFTTDPEEFQKIKELQIEKEKILFLALCSESDSKLILNEEKMTVRDFERITYLLQQLGLHNYCVAFGIRHSDLLKELGKQIEYDVLNDTADADTEMFLRKHWDDAFLSQLPKGKIRTYLKKLFE
;
A
#
# COMPACT_ATOMS: atom_id res chain seq x y z
N MET A 1 -24.77 6.82 7.03
CA MET A 1 -25.29 5.51 6.59
C MET A 1 -24.75 4.50 7.58
N TYR A 2 -25.63 3.78 8.29
CA TYR A 2 -25.18 2.71 9.19
C TYR A 2 -24.59 1.59 8.35
N ASP A 3 -23.48 1.01 8.78
CA ASP A 3 -22.89 -0.18 8.16
C ASP A 3 -23.82 -1.35 8.47
N ASP A 4 -24.56 -1.84 7.46
CA ASP A 4 -25.52 -2.94 7.60
C ASP A 4 -24.86 -4.27 8.03
N ASN A 5 -23.53 -4.31 8.20
CA ASN A 5 -22.76 -5.48 8.66
C ASN A 5 -22.15 -5.32 10.06
N PHE A 6 -22.62 -4.39 10.90
CA PHE A 6 -22.11 -4.26 12.26
C PHE A 6 -22.50 -5.47 13.12
N THR A 7 -21.56 -6.40 13.32
CA THR A 7 -21.68 -7.54 14.23
C THR A 7 -20.84 -7.31 15.48
N THR A 8 -21.36 -7.74 16.64
CA THR A 8 -20.63 -7.77 17.91
C THR A 8 -20.03 -9.15 18.21
N ASP A 9 -20.27 -10.14 17.35
CA ASP A 9 -19.68 -11.47 17.46
C ASP A 9 -18.20 -11.40 17.01
N PRO A 10 -17.23 -11.74 17.89
CA PRO A 10 -15.82 -11.66 17.55
C PRO A 10 -15.40 -12.56 16.38
N GLU A 11 -15.99 -13.76 16.25
CA GLU A 11 -15.64 -14.70 15.17
C GLU A 11 -16.17 -14.20 13.83
N GLU A 12 -17.40 -13.69 13.81
CA GLU A 12 -18.00 -13.12 12.61
C GLU A 12 -17.27 -11.85 12.18
N PHE A 13 -16.94 -10.97 13.12
CA PHE A 13 -16.14 -9.77 12.86
C PHE A 13 -14.79 -10.12 12.24
N GLN A 14 -14.08 -11.10 12.80
CA GLN A 14 -12.80 -11.56 12.28
C GLN A 14 -12.94 -12.07 10.84
N LYS A 15 -13.97 -12.86 10.56
CA LYS A 15 -14.23 -13.41 9.23
C LYS A 15 -14.55 -12.30 8.20
N ILE A 16 -15.35 -11.31 8.58
CA ILE A 16 -15.62 -10.13 7.74
C ILE A 16 -14.32 -9.38 7.46
N LYS A 17 -13.47 -9.21 8.47
CA LYS A 17 -12.19 -8.50 8.33
C LYS A 17 -11.24 -9.24 7.38
N GLU A 18 -11.11 -10.56 7.50
CA GLU A 18 -10.31 -11.40 6.61
C GLU A 18 -10.79 -11.32 5.17
N LEU A 19 -12.11 -11.35 4.95
CA LEU A 19 -12.70 -11.18 3.63
C LEU A 19 -12.41 -9.81 3.02
N GLN A 20 -12.44 -8.74 3.82
CA GLN A 20 -12.08 -7.39 3.37
C GLN A 20 -10.61 -7.31 2.96
N ILE A 21 -9.71 -7.86 3.78
CA ILE A 21 -8.27 -7.93 3.51
C ILE A 21 -8.01 -8.67 2.19
N GLU A 22 -8.64 -9.84 2.00
CA GLU A 22 -8.40 -10.64 0.79
C GLU A 22 -8.96 -9.97 -0.48
N LYS A 23 -10.14 -9.34 -0.40
CA LYS A 23 -10.70 -8.56 -1.52
C LYS A 23 -9.77 -7.42 -1.94
N GLU A 24 -9.26 -6.66 -0.98
CA GLU A 24 -8.34 -5.55 -1.24
C GLU A 24 -6.99 -6.04 -1.79
N LYS A 25 -6.47 -7.16 -1.27
CA LYS A 25 -5.25 -7.81 -1.79
C LYS A 25 -5.43 -8.23 -3.26
N ILE A 26 -6.53 -8.91 -3.58
CA ILE A 26 -6.81 -9.35 -4.96
C ILE A 26 -6.94 -8.14 -5.89
N LEU A 27 -7.62 -7.07 -5.44
CA LEU A 27 -7.74 -5.85 -6.21
C LEU A 27 -6.37 -5.22 -6.48
N PHE A 28 -5.49 -5.15 -5.49
CA PHE A 28 -4.14 -4.62 -5.69
C PHE A 28 -3.32 -5.48 -6.66
N LEU A 29 -3.35 -6.82 -6.50
CA LEU A 29 -2.68 -7.76 -7.41
C LEU A 29 -3.16 -7.65 -8.86
N ALA A 30 -4.42 -7.28 -9.07
CA ALA A 30 -4.96 -7.06 -10.42
C ALA A 30 -4.48 -5.74 -11.07
N LEU A 31 -3.96 -4.80 -10.28
CA LEU A 31 -3.53 -3.47 -10.73
C LEU A 31 -2.02 -3.28 -10.76
N CYS A 32 -1.29 -3.97 -9.87
CA CYS A 32 0.14 -3.80 -9.69
C CYS A 32 0.96 -4.44 -10.83
N SER A 33 2.26 -4.15 -10.85
CA SER A 33 3.17 -4.75 -11.81
C SER A 33 3.43 -6.22 -11.48
N GLU A 34 3.97 -6.99 -12.43
CA GLU A 34 4.41 -8.37 -12.16
C GLU A 34 5.48 -8.40 -11.06
N SER A 35 6.41 -7.45 -11.07
CA SER A 35 7.43 -7.31 -10.03
C SER A 35 6.81 -7.11 -8.64
N ASP A 36 5.82 -6.23 -8.53
CA ASP A 36 5.10 -6.01 -7.26
C ASP A 36 4.35 -7.26 -6.81
N SER A 37 3.74 -7.97 -7.75
CA SER A 37 3.05 -9.23 -7.47
C SER A 37 4.00 -10.25 -6.86
N LYS A 38 5.22 -10.40 -7.40
CA LYS A 38 6.23 -11.33 -6.86
C LYS A 38 6.63 -10.97 -5.44
N LEU A 39 6.79 -9.69 -5.14
CA LEU A 39 7.09 -9.22 -3.77
C LEU A 39 5.93 -9.52 -2.81
N ILE A 40 4.69 -9.26 -3.23
CA ILE A 40 3.49 -9.49 -2.40
C ILE A 40 3.22 -10.97 -2.13
N LEU A 41 3.50 -11.83 -3.11
CA LEU A 41 3.34 -13.27 -3.02
C LEU A 41 4.54 -13.95 -2.35
N ASN A 42 5.53 -13.18 -1.87
CA ASN A 42 6.77 -13.65 -1.25
C ASN A 42 7.62 -14.55 -2.18
N GLU A 43 7.51 -14.34 -3.49
CA GLU A 43 8.35 -15.01 -4.49
C GLU A 43 9.73 -14.35 -4.60
N GLU A 44 9.80 -13.06 -4.26
CA GLU A 44 11.04 -12.27 -4.21
C GLU A 44 11.20 -11.58 -2.84
N LYS A 45 12.46 -11.31 -2.45
CA LYS A 45 12.74 -10.62 -1.18
C LYS A 45 12.43 -9.14 -1.31
N MET A 46 11.54 -8.65 -0.45
CA MET A 46 11.18 -7.25 -0.33
C MET A 46 12.25 -6.43 0.40
N THR A 47 12.58 -5.27 -0.16
CA THR A 47 13.42 -4.26 0.53
C THR A 47 12.55 -3.28 1.32
N VAL A 48 13.17 -2.47 2.20
CA VAL A 48 12.46 -1.38 2.88
C VAL A 48 11.86 -0.39 1.89
N ARG A 49 12.57 -0.11 0.78
CA ARG A 49 12.10 0.83 -0.25
C ARG A 49 10.93 0.27 -1.05
N ASP A 50 10.91 -1.04 -1.30
CA ASP A 50 9.75 -1.71 -1.89
C ASP A 50 8.55 -1.66 -0.96
N PHE A 51 8.76 -1.96 0.32
CA PHE A 51 7.74 -1.92 1.35
C PHE A 51 7.11 -0.53 1.48
N GLU A 52 7.93 0.52 1.57
CA GLU A 52 7.47 1.91 1.61
C GLU A 52 6.66 2.30 0.37
N ARG A 53 7.16 1.96 -0.83
CA ARG A 53 6.43 2.23 -2.08
C ARG A 53 5.09 1.50 -2.14
N ILE A 54 5.06 0.20 -1.82
CA ILE A 54 3.83 -0.60 -1.88
C ILE A 54 2.82 -0.10 -0.85
N THR A 55 3.25 0.17 0.38
CA THR A 55 2.37 0.73 1.42
C THR A 55 1.83 2.10 1.03
N TYR A 56 2.64 2.97 0.42
CA TYR A 56 2.18 4.23 -0.14
C TYR A 56 1.08 4.04 -1.19
N LEU A 57 1.28 3.14 -2.16
CA LEU A 57 0.29 2.86 -3.20
C LEU A 57 -1.02 2.27 -2.64
N LEU A 58 -0.92 1.38 -1.65
CA LEU A 58 -2.10 0.84 -0.95
C LEU A 58 -2.90 1.95 -0.26
N GLN A 59 -2.22 2.93 0.35
CA GLN A 59 -2.87 4.09 0.96
C GLN A 59 -3.53 4.99 -0.08
N GLN A 60 -2.85 5.30 -1.19
CA GLN A 60 -3.42 6.11 -2.28
C GLN A 60 -4.66 5.46 -2.91
N LEU A 61 -4.71 4.13 -2.97
CA LEU A 61 -5.85 3.37 -3.48
C LEU A 61 -6.98 3.20 -2.46
N GLY A 62 -6.81 3.63 -1.20
CA GLY A 62 -7.79 3.46 -0.13
C GLY A 62 -7.95 2.02 0.35
N LEU A 63 -6.95 1.15 0.11
CA LEU A 63 -6.96 -0.28 0.47
C LEU A 63 -6.48 -0.46 1.92
N HIS A 64 -7.18 0.18 2.86
CA HIS A 64 -6.73 0.35 4.24
C HIS A 64 -6.62 -0.97 5.02
N ASN A 65 -7.55 -1.91 4.81
CA ASN A 65 -7.54 -3.17 5.54
C ASN A 65 -6.32 -4.00 5.16
N TYR A 66 -6.05 -4.09 3.86
CA TYR A 66 -4.88 -4.79 3.36
C TYR A 66 -3.59 -4.03 3.66
N CYS A 67 -3.57 -2.69 3.60
CA CYS A 67 -2.41 -1.89 4.00
C CYS A 67 -1.96 -2.20 5.44
N VAL A 68 -2.91 -2.25 6.38
CA VAL A 68 -2.61 -2.59 7.78
C VAL A 68 -2.11 -4.03 7.90
N ALA A 69 -2.81 -4.98 7.28
CA ALA A 69 -2.41 -6.39 7.31
C ALA A 69 -1.02 -6.62 6.68
N PHE A 70 -0.70 -5.89 5.61
CA PHE A 70 0.58 -5.92 4.93
C PHE A 70 1.70 -5.35 5.80
N GLY A 71 1.45 -4.25 6.51
CA GLY A 71 2.38 -3.68 7.49
C GLY A 71 2.66 -4.62 8.66
N ILE A 72 1.64 -5.29 9.20
CA ILE A 72 1.81 -6.29 10.28
C ILE A 72 2.63 -7.48 9.80
N ARG A 73 2.36 -7.98 8.58
CA ARG A 73 3.09 -9.11 7.98
C ARG A 73 4.58 -8.80 7.82
N HIS A 74 4.93 -7.56 7.47
CA HIS A 74 6.30 -7.09 7.27
C HIS A 74 6.74 -6.15 8.40
N SER A 75 6.44 -6.54 9.65
CA SER A 75 6.71 -5.72 10.84
C SER A 75 8.20 -5.38 11.03
N ASP A 76 9.10 -6.21 10.52
CA ASP A 76 10.53 -5.99 10.46
C ASP A 76 10.89 -4.82 9.53
N LEU A 77 10.35 -4.80 8.31
CA LEU A 77 10.53 -3.69 7.35
C LEU A 77 9.87 -2.41 7.85
N LEU A 78 8.69 -2.51 8.47
CA LEU A 78 8.02 -1.37 9.11
C LEU A 78 8.87 -0.76 10.21
N LYS A 79 9.50 -1.59 11.05
CA LYS A 79 10.41 -1.14 12.10
C LYS A 79 11.68 -0.52 11.52
N GLU A 80 12.21 -1.07 10.43
CA GLU A 80 13.37 -0.50 9.75
C GLU A 80 13.07 0.87 9.12
N LEU A 81 11.93 1.00 8.44
CA LEU A 81 11.44 2.28 7.92
C LEU A 81 11.27 3.31 9.04
N GLY A 82 10.67 2.91 10.16
CA GLY A 82 10.51 3.78 11.34
C GLY A 82 11.85 4.29 11.89
N LYS A 83 12.89 3.45 11.92
CA LYS A 83 14.24 3.86 12.33
C LYS A 83 14.89 4.84 11.34
N GLN A 84 14.66 4.65 10.04
CA GLN A 84 15.15 5.59 9.01
C GLN A 84 14.52 6.97 9.19
N ILE A 85 13.20 7.02 9.36
CA ILE A 85 12.47 8.26 9.64
C ILE A 85 12.97 8.93 10.92
N GLU A 86 13.12 8.15 12.01
CA GLU A 86 13.65 8.67 13.28
C GLU A 86 15.05 9.25 13.12
N TYR A 87 15.94 8.55 12.41
CA TYR A 87 17.28 9.05 12.09
C TYR A 87 17.21 10.36 11.31
N ASP A 88 16.38 10.41 10.26
CA ASP A 88 16.29 11.60 9.40
C ASP A 88 15.79 12.84 10.15
N VAL A 89 14.81 12.65 11.04
CA VAL A 89 14.29 13.72 11.88
C VAL A 89 15.32 14.17 12.91
N LEU A 90 16.01 13.24 13.58
CA LEU A 90 16.98 13.59 14.62
C LEU A 90 18.25 14.25 14.07
N ASN A 91 18.62 13.96 12.83
CA ASN A 91 19.83 14.50 12.20
C ASN A 91 19.55 15.62 11.19
N ASP A 92 18.29 16.05 11.06
CA ASP A 92 17.86 17.07 10.09
C ASP A 92 18.28 16.72 8.65
N THR A 93 18.22 15.43 8.31
CA THR A 93 18.49 14.91 6.96
C THR A 93 17.21 14.62 6.18
N ALA A 94 16.05 14.89 6.76
CA ALA A 94 14.76 14.76 6.10
C ALA A 94 14.64 15.78 4.95
N ASP A 95 14.57 15.29 3.71
CA ASP A 95 14.37 16.11 2.51
C ASP A 95 12.97 15.89 1.94
N ALA A 96 12.06 16.80 2.27
CA ALA A 96 10.68 16.75 1.83
C ALA A 96 10.54 16.87 0.30
N ASP A 97 11.38 17.65 -0.36
CA ASP A 97 11.32 17.86 -1.81
C ASP A 97 11.72 16.58 -2.55
N THR A 98 12.79 15.92 -2.08
CA THR A 98 13.22 14.62 -2.61
C THR A 98 12.15 13.55 -2.41
N GLU A 99 11.53 13.48 -1.22
CA GLU A 99 10.47 12.51 -0.94
C GLU A 99 9.19 12.77 -1.77
N MET A 100 8.81 14.03 -1.96
CA MET A 100 7.70 14.39 -2.84
C MET A 100 7.98 14.02 -4.29
N PHE A 101 9.20 14.28 -4.77
CA PHE A 101 9.62 13.88 -6.11
C PHE A 101 9.58 12.35 -6.29
N LEU A 102 10.04 11.61 -5.29
CA LEU A 102 10.03 10.15 -5.30
C LEU A 102 8.61 9.58 -5.35
N ARG A 103 7.69 10.10 -4.55
CA ARG A 103 6.29 9.68 -4.54
C ARG A 103 5.61 9.95 -5.87
N LYS A 104 5.84 11.13 -6.46
CA LYS A 104 5.33 11.45 -7.79
C LYS A 104 5.87 10.49 -8.86
N HIS A 105 7.13 10.09 -8.75
CA HIS A 105 7.70 9.08 -9.64
C HIS A 105 7.00 7.72 -9.49
N TRP A 106 6.66 7.30 -8.26
CA TRP A 106 5.90 6.08 -8.02
C TRP A 106 4.49 6.13 -8.61
N ASP A 107 3.79 7.26 -8.44
CA ASP A 107 2.47 7.47 -9.04
C ASP A 107 2.52 7.36 -10.56
N ASP A 108 3.45 8.08 -11.19
CA ASP A 108 3.61 8.09 -12.64
C ASP A 108 3.98 6.69 -13.18
N ALA A 109 4.88 5.98 -12.49
CA ALA A 109 5.25 4.61 -12.84
C ALA A 109 4.05 3.65 -12.75
N PHE A 110 3.32 3.68 -11.64
CA PHE A 110 2.12 2.85 -11.43
C PHE A 110 1.05 3.15 -12.48
N LEU A 111 0.75 4.42 -12.75
CA LEU A 111 -0.24 4.82 -13.76
C LEU A 111 0.20 4.45 -15.18
N SER A 112 1.51 4.46 -15.46
CA SER A 112 2.05 4.16 -16.78
C SER A 112 1.80 2.72 -17.21
N GLN A 113 1.85 1.77 -16.26
CA GLN A 113 1.68 0.34 -16.49
C GLN A 113 0.22 -0.05 -16.79
N LEU A 114 -0.74 0.77 -16.34
CA LEU A 114 -2.16 0.46 -16.50
C LEU A 114 -2.59 0.60 -17.97
N PRO A 115 -3.49 -0.29 -18.45
CA PRO A 115 -4.10 -0.16 -19.76
C PRO A 115 -4.74 1.22 -19.94
N LYS A 116 -4.66 1.77 -21.16
CA LYS A 116 -5.40 2.99 -21.49
C LYS A 116 -6.89 2.73 -21.33
N GLY A 117 -7.59 3.59 -20.60
CA GLY A 117 -9.02 3.43 -20.39
C GLY A 117 -9.53 4.13 -19.14
N LYS A 118 -10.80 3.85 -18.81
CA LYS A 118 -11.51 4.50 -17.69
C LYS A 118 -10.80 4.33 -16.35
N ILE A 119 -10.21 3.15 -16.10
CA ILE A 119 -9.53 2.86 -14.84
C ILE A 119 -8.29 3.72 -14.64
N ARG A 120 -7.44 3.86 -15.68
CA ARG A 120 -6.27 4.73 -15.65
C ARG A 120 -6.66 6.20 -15.48
N THR A 121 -7.71 6.66 -16.18
CA THR A 121 -8.21 8.03 -16.03
C THR A 121 -8.76 8.29 -14.64
N TYR A 122 -9.47 7.32 -14.05
CA TYR A 122 -9.98 7.42 -12.69
C TYR A 122 -8.84 7.47 -11.68
N LEU A 123 -7.90 6.53 -11.74
CA LEU A 123 -6.77 6.46 -10.80
C LEU A 123 -5.85 7.66 -10.92
N LYS A 124 -5.67 8.23 -12.13
CA LYS A 124 -4.94 9.49 -12.28
C LYS A 124 -5.56 10.62 -11.47
N LYS A 125 -6.89 10.74 -11.45
CA LYS A 125 -7.59 11.75 -10.62
C LYS A 125 -7.56 11.44 -9.14
N LEU A 126 -7.45 10.16 -8.78
CA LEU A 126 -7.37 9.74 -7.39
C LEU A 126 -6.01 10.12 -6.77
N PHE A 127 -4.95 10.13 -7.57
CA PHE A 127 -3.58 10.43 -7.15
C PHE A 127 -3.23 11.93 -7.28
N GLU A 128 -4.17 12.77 -7.75
CA GLU A 128 -4.05 14.24 -7.86
C GLU A 128 -4.56 14.93 -6.59
#